data_AF-X1PRQ4-F1
#
_entry.id   AF-X1PRQ4-F1
#
_cell.length_a   1.000
_cell.length_b   1.000
_cell.length_c   1.000
_cell.angle_alpha   90.00
_cell.angle_beta   90.00
_cell.angle_gamma   90.00
#
_symmetry.space_group_name_H-M   'P 1'
#
loop_
_entity.id
_entity.type
_entity.pdbx_description
1 polymer ?
#
loop_
_entity_poly.entity_id
_entity_poly.type
_entity_poly.pdbx_seq_one_letter_code
_entity_poly.pdbx_strand_id
1 'polypeptide(L)'
;SLAVMLFTSTGGAIGYIINGLGVSNLPAHSIGYVNLQAWALLAVTSVGMAQVGAITAHKLPAKQLKYIFIAVMFYMGLMMLGVFDWLGWPI
;
A
#
# COMPACT_ATOMS: atom_id res chain seq x y z
N SER A 1 6.87 -16.03 8.83
CA SER A 1 6.30 -14.74 8.44
C SER A 1 6.84 -14.25 7.09
N LEU A 2 8.17 -14.08 6.93
CA LEU A 2 8.77 -13.63 5.65
C LEU A 2 8.50 -14.55 4.45
N ALA A 3 8.56 -15.87 4.64
CA ALA A 3 8.32 -16.83 3.56
C ALA A 3 6.92 -16.67 2.93
N VAL A 4 5.88 -16.51 3.76
CA VAL A 4 4.50 -16.31 3.27
C VAL A 4 4.39 -15.02 2.46
N MET A 5 4.98 -13.92 2.95
CA MET A 5 4.98 -12.64 2.23
C MET A 5 5.68 -12.74 0.88
N LEU A 6 6.83 -13.41 0.80
CA LEU A 6 7.55 -13.60 -0.45
C LEU A 6 6.73 -14.42 -1.46
N PHE A 7 6.14 -15.54 -1.01
CA PHE A 7 5.32 -16.38 -1.88
C PHE A 7 4.08 -15.65 -2.40
N THR A 8 3.31 -15.01 -1.52
CA THR A 8 2.08 -14.31 -1.91
C THR A 8 2.36 -13.10 -2.79
N SER A 9 3.40 -12.31 -2.47
CA SER A 9 3.74 -11.11 -3.26
C SER A 9 4.29 -11.49 -4.64
N THR A 10 5.11 -12.54 -4.72
CA THR A 10 5.65 -13.01 -6.00
C THR A 10 4.53 -13.61 -6.87
N GLY A 11 3.65 -14.42 -6.28
CA GLY A 11 2.49 -14.97 -7.01
C GLY A 11 1.54 -13.87 -7.51
N GLY A 12 1.26 -12.86 -6.69
CA GLY A 12 0.47 -11.70 -7.09
C GLY A 12 1.12 -10.89 -8.22
N ALA A 13 2.42 -10.58 -8.09
CA ALA A 13 3.17 -9.86 -9.11
C ALA A 13 3.18 -10.60 -10.45
N ILE A 14 3.41 -11.93 -10.44
CA ILE A 14 3.34 -12.77 -11.64
C ILE A 14 1.92 -12.74 -12.23
N GLY A 15 0.88 -12.81 -11.40
CA GLY A 15 -0.52 -12.71 -11.86
C GLY A 15 -0.84 -11.41 -12.58
N TYR A 16 -0.33 -10.27 -12.09
CA TYR A 16 -0.47 -8.96 -12.73
C TYR A 16 0.32 -8.84 -14.04
N ILE A 17 1.50 -9.46 -14.12
CA ILE A 17 2.29 -9.52 -15.34
C ILE A 17 1.56 -10.36 -16.40
N ILE A 18 1.06 -11.55 -16.04
CA ILE A 18 0.33 -12.45 -16.94
C ILE A 18 -0.98 -11.81 -17.44
N ASN A 19 -1.74 -11.14 -16.55
CA ASN A 19 -2.97 -10.43 -16.96
C ASN A 19 -2.70 -9.19 -17.83
N GLY A 20 -1.51 -8.60 -17.76
CA GLY A 20 -1.14 -7.42 -18.55
C GLY A 20 -0.50 -7.71 -19.91
N LEU A 21 -0.10 -8.96 -20.16
CA LEU A 21 0.48 -9.43 -21.41
C LEU A 21 -0.62 -9.53 -22.50
N GLY A 22 -0.99 -8.39 -23.08
CA GLY A 22 -1.99 -8.33 -24.16
C GLY A 22 -2.66 -6.98 -24.38
N VAL A 23 -2.41 -5.98 -23.53
CA VAL A 23 -3.05 -4.66 -23.65
C VAL A 23 -2.18 -3.73 -24.51
N SER A 24 -2.66 -3.38 -25.70
CA SER A 24 -1.99 -2.45 -26.63
C SER A 24 -2.36 -0.99 -26.32
N ASN A 25 -1.84 -0.42 -25.23
CA ASN A 25 -1.81 1.04 -25.01
C ASN A 25 -0.91 1.46 -23.83
N LEU A 26 0.15 0.70 -23.53
CA LEU A 26 0.92 0.96 -22.31
C LEU A 26 2.07 1.96 -22.52
N PRO A 27 2.30 2.87 -21.56
CA PRO A 27 3.41 3.82 -21.58
C PRO A 27 4.74 3.09 -21.77
N ALA A 28 5.64 3.67 -22.58
CA ALA A 28 6.98 3.15 -22.81
C ALA A 28 7.66 2.84 -21.47
N HIS A 29 8.12 1.59 -21.26
CA HIS A 29 8.72 1.01 -20.03
C HIS A 29 7.80 0.22 -19.06
N SER A 30 6.65 -0.28 -19.51
CA SER A 30 5.79 -1.18 -18.70
C SER A 30 5.90 -2.65 -19.16
N ILE A 31 6.06 -3.60 -18.23
CA ILE A 31 5.96 -5.05 -18.50
C ILE A 31 4.59 -5.51 -17.99
N GLY A 32 3.61 -5.64 -18.89
CA GLY A 32 2.20 -5.84 -18.50
C GLY A 32 1.68 -4.64 -17.68
N TYR A 33 0.75 -4.85 -16.74
CA TYR A 33 0.23 -3.78 -15.86
C TYR A 33 1.27 -3.19 -14.89
N VAL A 34 2.48 -3.79 -14.81
CA VAL A 34 3.54 -3.32 -13.93
C VAL A 34 4.40 -2.30 -14.68
N ASN A 35 4.18 -1.03 -14.36
CA ASN A 35 5.07 0.05 -14.79
C ASN A 35 6.34 0.02 -13.92
N LEU A 36 7.47 -0.40 -14.50
CA LEU A 36 8.73 -0.58 -13.76
C LEU A 36 9.22 0.72 -13.12
N GLN A 37 8.99 1.86 -13.78
CA GLN A 37 9.38 3.17 -13.28
C GLN A 37 8.54 3.60 -12.07
N ALA A 38 7.21 3.49 -12.16
CA ALA A 38 6.31 3.77 -11.05
C ALA A 38 6.54 2.80 -9.88
N TRP A 39 6.76 1.51 -10.17
CA TRP A 39 7.12 0.52 -9.18
C TRP A 39 8.41 0.89 -8.44
N ALA A 40 9.47 1.27 -9.17
CA ALA A 40 10.73 1.66 -8.55
C ALA A 40 10.58 2.92 -7.67
N LEU A 41 9.88 3.94 -8.16
CA LEU A 41 9.60 5.17 -7.43
C LEU A 41 8.80 4.89 -6.13
N LEU A 42 7.74 4.09 -6.24
CA LEU A 42 6.92 3.69 -5.09
C LEU A 42 7.69 2.80 -4.12
N ALA A 43 8.51 1.86 -4.62
CA ALA A 43 9.30 0.98 -3.77
C ALA A 43 10.31 1.79 -2.95
N VAL A 44 11.07 2.69 -3.59
CA VAL A 44 12.07 3.51 -2.90
C VAL A 44 11.42 4.40 -1.84
N THR A 45 10.35 5.11 -2.21
CA THR A 45 9.64 6.01 -1.28
C THR A 45 8.96 5.24 -0.14
N SER A 46 8.35 4.10 -0.43
CA SER A 46 7.67 3.26 0.57
C SER A 46 8.66 2.61 1.54
N VAL A 47 9.82 2.14 1.07
CA VAL A 47 10.87 1.60 1.96
C VAL A 47 11.40 2.69 2.90
N GLY A 48 11.65 3.90 2.38
CA GLY A 48 12.08 5.03 3.22
C GLY A 48 11.02 5.38 4.27
N MET A 49 9.77 5.49 3.87
CA MET A 49 8.67 5.80 4.79
C MET A 49 8.42 4.69 5.82
N ALA A 50 8.58 3.42 5.44
CA ALA A 50 8.45 2.29 6.35
C ALA A 50 9.51 2.32 7.46
N GLN A 51 10.76 2.69 7.12
CA GLN A 51 11.82 2.85 8.13
C GLN A 51 11.53 4.02 9.07
N VAL A 52 11.14 5.18 8.53
CA VAL A 52 10.77 6.36 9.33
C VAL A 52 9.60 6.03 10.28
N GLY A 53 8.59 5.31 9.79
CA GLY A 53 7.46 4.85 10.58
C GLY A 53 7.88 3.93 11.72
N ALA A 54 8.73 2.93 11.45
CA ALA A 54 9.22 2.00 12.46
C ALA A 54 10.02 2.70 13.57
N ILE A 55 10.90 3.63 13.20
CA ILE A 55 11.70 4.41 14.16
C ILE A 55 10.78 5.28 15.03
N THR A 56 9.82 5.97 14.41
CA THR A 56 8.85 6.81 15.12
C THR A 56 7.99 6.01 16.08
N ALA A 57 7.54 4.82 15.67
CA ALA A 57 6.75 3.93 16.51
C ALA A 57 7.52 3.44 17.75
N HIS A 58 8.82 3.14 17.61
CA HIS A 58 9.65 2.74 18.74
C HIS A 58 10.01 3.89 19.70
N LYS A 59 10.03 5.14 19.21
CA LYS A 59 10.28 6.32 20.05
C LYS A 59 9.05 6.79 20.83
N LEU A 60 7.85 6.41 20.40
CA LEU A 60 6.60 6.82 21.05
C LEU A 60 6.31 5.96 22.29
N PRO A 61 5.82 6.55 23.39
CA PRO A 61 5.38 5.80 24.55
C PRO A 61 4.15 4.94 24.22
N ALA A 62 4.08 3.73 24.78
CA ALA A 62 3.06 2.73 24.46
C ALA A 62 1.61 3.24 24.58
N LYS A 63 1.33 4.16 25.51
CA LYS A 63 0.01 4.81 25.63
C LYS A 63 -0.35 5.62 24.39
N GLN A 64 0.55 6.48 23.90
CA GLN A 64 0.28 7.33 22.73
C GLN A 64 0.14 6.49 21.46
N LEU A 65 0.99 5.48 21.28
CA LEU A 65 0.91 4.58 20.13
C LEU A 65 -0.44 3.85 20.07
N LYS A 66 -0.96 3.39 21.21
CA LYS A 66 -2.28 2.76 21.30
C LYS A 66 -3.40 3.73 20.90
N TYR A 67 -3.37 4.98 21.36
CA TYR A 67 -4.39 5.97 20.98
C TYR A 67 -4.35 6.29 19.49
N ILE A 68 -3.16 6.46 18.91
CA ILE A 68 -2.99 6.69 17.47
C ILE A 68 -3.55 5.50 16.69
N PHE A 69 -3.23 4.27 17.10
CA PHE A 69 -3.73 3.07 16.43
C PHE A 69 -5.26 2.98 16.48
N ILE A 70 -5.87 3.24 17.64
CA ILE A 70 -7.34 3.26 17.79
C ILE A 70 -7.95 4.33 16.88
N ALA A 71 -7.38 5.53 16.85
CA ALA A 71 -7.87 6.62 16.00
C ALA A 71 -7.81 6.26 14.51
N VAL A 72 -6.69 5.67 14.06
CA VAL A 72 -6.53 5.24 12.66
C VAL A 72 -7.47 4.09 12.31
N MET A 73 -7.61 3.09 13.19
CA MET A 73 -8.55 1.99 12.96
C MET A 73 -10.00 2.45 12.91
N PHE A 74 -10.38 3.39 13.79
CA PHE A 74 -11.70 3.98 13.79
C PHE A 74 -11.95 4.74 12.47
N TYR A 75 -10.99 5.56 12.04
CA TYR A 75 -11.04 6.25 10.75
C TYR A 75 -11.21 5.30 9.57
N MET A 76 -10.40 4.23 9.50
CA MET A 76 -10.54 3.19 8.46
C MET A 76 -11.90 2.50 8.52
N GLY A 77 -12.43 2.22 9.71
CA GLY A 77 -13.76 1.66 9.88
C GLY A 77 -14.85 2.57 9.29
N LEU A 78 -14.78 3.88 9.55
CA LEU A 78 -15.68 4.86 8.95
C LEU A 78 -15.52 4.92 7.42
N MET A 79 -14.29 4.79 6.93
CA MET A 79 -14.00 4.75 5.50
C MET A 79 -14.65 3.55 4.83
N MET A 80 -14.51 2.36 5.41
CA MET A 80 -15.12 1.14 4.88
C MET A 80 -16.65 1.13 5.00
N LEU A 81 -17.21 1.79 6.02
CA LEU A 81 -18.65 2.00 6.16
C LEU A 81 -19.23 2.97 5.12
N GLY A 82 -18.39 3.67 4.35
CA GLY A 82 -18.85 4.63 3.35
C GLY A 82 -19.46 5.88 3.97
N VAL A 83 -19.13 6.20 5.24
CA VAL A 83 -19.63 7.40 5.91
C VAL A 83 -19.24 8.66 5.14
N PHE A 84 -18.05 8.65 4.52
CA PHE A 84 -17.57 9.76 3.69
C PHE A 84 -18.32 9.89 2.36
N ASP A 85 -18.78 8.77 1.80
CA ASP A 85 -19.61 8.71 0.59
C ASP A 85 -21.03 9.24 0.89
N TRP A 86 -21.61 8.83 2.03
CA TRP A 86 -22.90 9.33 2.52
C TRP A 86 -22.88 10.82 2.89
N LEU A 87 -21.74 11.33 3.38
CA LEU A 87 -21.55 12.74 3.72
C LEU A 87 -21.20 13.63 2.50
N GLY A 88 -21.06 13.03 1.31
CA GLY A 88 -20.79 13.75 0.05
C GLY A 88 -19.39 14.36 -0.03
N TRP A 89 -18.43 13.84 0.74
CA TRP A 89 -17.04 14.30 0.68
C TRP A 89 -16.26 13.53 -0.40
N PRO A 90 -15.65 14.23 -1.39
CA PRO A 90 -14.81 13.58 -2.39
C PRO A 90 -13.44 13.28 -1.79
N ILE A 91 -13.29 12.10 -1.19
CA ILE A 91 -12.00 11.48 -0.86
C ILE A 91 -11.97 10.05 -1.37
#